data_AF-A0A7D9M2V7-F1
#
_entry.id   AF-A0A7D9M2V7-F1
#
_cell.length_a   1.000
_cell.length_b   1.000
_cell.length_c   1.000
_cell.angle_alpha   90.00
_cell.angle_beta   90.00
_cell.angle_gamma   90.00
#
_symmetry.space_group_name_H-M   'P 1'
#
loop_
_entity.id
_entity.type
_entity.pdbx_description
1 polymer ?
#
loop_
_entity_poly.entity_id
_entity_poly.type
_entity_poly.pdbx_seq_one_letter_code
_entity_poly.pdbx_strand_id
1 'polypeptide(L)'
;EHWLHSDSLSLLETVDCSFSSWGRCSSEGNDDSISRREKGGISFLWRKEMNICIDPMNELDRILVLRVKLLDDTYVYIIGVYLPTTSEPADTFNYRLKLLEDESLGLCNNGSIIILGDLNAHIGQLAGERSFTKINSRGRCVHRIVDNLNLFLLTRRACVKDPLKHFMGARDLLGQLEITYLFQENLVPLSLNVLL
;
A
#
# COMPACT_ATOMS: atom_id res chain seq x y z
N GLU A 1 -11.84 2.95 -10.93
CA GLU A 1 -12.15 3.36 -9.54
C GLU A 1 -13.57 2.93 -9.20
N HIS A 2 -13.77 2.32 -8.03
CA HIS A 2 -15.10 2.15 -7.45
C HIS A 2 -15.29 3.18 -6.34
N TRP A 3 -16.53 3.57 -6.05
CA TRP A 3 -16.82 4.47 -4.95
C TRP A 3 -16.88 3.65 -3.65
N LEU A 4 -15.75 3.59 -2.95
CA LEU A 4 -15.74 3.14 -1.56
C LEU A 4 -16.40 4.24 -0.73
N HIS A 5 -17.53 3.92 -0.10
CA HIS A 5 -18.23 4.77 0.86
C HIS A 5 -18.11 4.15 2.25
N SER A 6 -18.18 4.98 3.31
CA SER A 6 -18.28 4.53 4.71
C SER A 6 -19.29 3.40 4.87
N ASP A 7 -20.49 3.64 4.33
CA ASP A 7 -21.67 2.78 4.39
C ASP A 7 -21.52 1.50 3.53
N SER A 8 -20.42 1.39 2.77
CA SER A 8 -20.09 0.29 1.87
C SER A 8 -18.79 -0.45 2.24
N LEU A 9 -18.10 -0.05 3.32
CA LEU A 9 -16.98 -0.82 3.87
C LEU A 9 -17.46 -2.18 4.39
N SER A 10 -18.61 -2.20 5.07
CA SER A 10 -19.30 -3.43 5.50
C SER A 10 -19.68 -4.35 4.34
N LEU A 11 -19.85 -3.81 3.12
CA LEU A 11 -20.12 -4.62 1.93
C LEU A 11 -18.94 -5.56 1.61
N LEU A 12 -17.70 -5.15 1.91
CA LEU A 12 -16.50 -5.98 1.70
C LEU A 12 -16.58 -7.31 2.49
N GLU A 13 -17.10 -7.26 3.71
CA GLU A 13 -17.31 -8.44 4.56
C GLU A 13 -18.46 -9.33 4.08
N THR A 14 -19.34 -8.81 3.21
CA THR A 14 -20.42 -9.58 2.57
C THR A 14 -19.99 -10.27 1.26
N VAL A 15 -18.81 -9.96 0.72
CA VAL A 15 -18.30 -10.60 -0.51
C VAL A 15 -17.93 -12.07 -0.25
N ASP A 16 -17.21 -12.34 0.84
CA ASP A 16 -16.87 -13.67 1.31
C ASP A 16 -16.65 -13.61 2.84
N CYS A 17 -17.46 -14.37 3.59
CA CYS A 17 -17.43 -14.34 5.05
C CYS A 17 -16.15 -14.92 5.68
N SER A 18 -15.28 -15.56 4.90
CA SER A 18 -13.94 -16.00 5.32
C SER A 18 -12.91 -14.86 5.39
N PHE A 19 -13.22 -13.67 4.86
CA PHE A 19 -12.34 -12.51 4.91
C PHE A 19 -12.70 -11.54 6.04
N SER A 20 -11.67 -10.92 6.61
CA SER A 20 -11.75 -9.67 7.39
C SER A 20 -11.32 -8.51 6.49
N SER A 21 -11.76 -7.29 6.82
CA SER A 21 -11.41 -6.09 6.07
C SER A 21 -11.04 -4.91 6.97
N TRP A 22 -10.25 -3.99 6.43
CA TRP A 22 -9.96 -2.68 7.01
C TRP A 22 -9.92 -1.68 5.88
N GLY A 23 -10.53 -0.50 6.03
CA GLY A 23 -10.67 0.40 4.90
C GLY A 23 -11.20 1.77 5.27
N ARG A 24 -10.76 2.76 4.50
CA ARG A 24 -11.05 4.18 4.70
C ARG A 24 -11.46 4.84 3.39
N CYS A 25 -12.48 5.69 3.50
CA CYS A 25 -12.99 6.51 2.42
C CYS A 25 -12.54 7.96 2.68
N SER A 26 -12.22 8.76 1.65
CA SER A 26 -11.61 10.07 1.92
C SER A 26 -12.56 11.15 2.44
N SER A 27 -13.82 10.80 2.72
CA SER A 27 -14.79 11.65 3.38
C SER A 27 -15.26 11.06 4.71
N GLU A 28 -14.52 11.32 5.79
CA GLU A 28 -15.07 11.39 7.16
C GLU A 28 -15.64 12.77 7.49
N GLY A 29 -15.51 13.74 6.56
CA GLY A 29 -16.16 15.05 6.66
C GLY A 29 -17.68 14.89 6.68
N ASN A 30 -18.30 15.26 7.80
CA ASN A 30 -19.73 15.16 8.07
C ASN A 30 -20.55 16.25 7.33
N ASP A 31 -20.33 16.38 6.02
CA ASP A 31 -20.93 17.41 5.14
C ASP A 31 -22.08 16.78 4.35
N ASP A 32 -23.33 17.01 4.78
CA ASP A 32 -24.58 16.43 4.23
C ASP A 32 -24.81 16.70 2.72
N SER A 33 -23.94 17.48 2.07
CA SER A 33 -24.04 17.78 0.65
C SER A 33 -23.61 16.57 -0.21
N ILE A 34 -24.59 15.77 -0.64
CA ILE A 34 -24.44 14.63 -1.58
C ILE A 34 -23.61 15.01 -2.83
N SER A 35 -23.66 16.27 -3.24
CA SER A 35 -22.90 16.85 -4.37
C SER A 35 -21.40 17.02 -4.14
N ARG A 36 -20.88 16.85 -2.92
CA ARG A 36 -19.45 17.00 -2.55
C ARG A 36 -18.78 15.75 -2.02
N ARG A 37 -19.47 14.59 -1.98
CA ARG A 37 -18.85 13.32 -1.58
C ARG A 37 -17.56 13.08 -2.37
N GLU A 38 -16.42 13.08 -1.69
CA GLU A 38 -15.13 12.82 -2.32
C GLU A 38 -15.11 11.42 -2.94
N LYS A 39 -14.37 11.28 -4.04
CA LYS A 39 -14.30 10.01 -4.78
C LYS A 39 -13.12 9.17 -4.33
N GLY A 40 -13.46 7.96 -3.89
CA GLY A 40 -12.51 6.89 -3.64
C GLY A 40 -12.15 6.72 -2.17
N GLY A 41 -11.29 5.74 -1.98
CA GLY A 41 -10.90 5.18 -0.71
C GLY A 41 -10.04 3.96 -0.97
N ILE A 42 -9.55 3.36 0.10
CA ILE A 42 -8.67 2.21 0.05
C ILE A 42 -9.09 1.21 1.12
N SER A 43 -8.93 -0.08 0.83
CA SER A 43 -9.28 -1.15 1.73
C SER A 43 -8.36 -2.35 1.53
N PHE A 44 -7.92 -2.94 2.63
CA PHE A 44 -7.34 -4.27 2.66
C PHE A 44 -8.42 -5.32 2.96
N LEU A 45 -8.27 -6.49 2.35
CA LEU A 45 -9.01 -7.70 2.68
C LEU A 45 -7.98 -8.82 2.88
N TRP A 46 -8.19 -9.66 3.90
CA TRP A 46 -7.32 -10.81 4.20
C TRP A 46 -8.14 -11.94 4.85
N ARG A 47 -7.64 -13.19 4.81
CA ARG A 47 -8.33 -14.34 5.40
C ARG A 47 -8.41 -14.24 6.93
N LYS A 48 -9.56 -14.55 7.54
CA LYS A 48 -9.78 -14.45 9.00
C LYS A 48 -8.83 -15.29 9.85
N GLU A 49 -8.26 -16.36 9.30
CA GLU A 49 -7.21 -17.14 9.96
C GLU A 49 -5.94 -16.32 10.27
N MET A 50 -5.72 -15.22 9.55
CA MET A 50 -4.60 -14.29 9.77
C MET A 50 -4.85 -13.25 10.87
N ASN A 51 -6.04 -13.20 11.48
CA ASN A 51 -6.36 -12.22 12.52
C ASN A 51 -5.50 -12.38 13.80
N ILE A 52 -4.72 -13.46 13.90
CA ILE A 52 -3.71 -13.68 14.95
C ILE A 52 -2.39 -12.93 14.71
N CYS A 53 -2.12 -12.48 13.47
CA CYS A 53 -0.88 -11.83 13.07
C CYS A 53 -1.07 -10.48 12.37
N ILE A 54 -2.27 -10.18 11.86
CA ILE A 54 -2.58 -8.87 11.25
C ILE A 54 -3.23 -7.95 12.30
N ASP A 55 -2.60 -6.80 12.51
CA ASP A 55 -3.05 -5.73 13.38
C ASP A 55 -3.23 -4.43 12.57
N PRO A 56 -4.48 -3.98 12.30
CA PRO A 56 -4.73 -2.72 11.63
C PRO A 56 -4.26 -1.53 12.46
N MET A 57 -3.39 -0.70 11.89
CA MET A 57 -2.85 0.49 12.54
C MET A 57 -3.62 1.75 12.14
N ASN A 58 -3.21 2.89 12.73
CA ASN A 58 -3.75 4.22 12.47
C ASN A 58 -3.91 4.51 10.98
N GLU A 59 -4.97 5.25 10.66
CA GLU A 59 -5.28 5.65 9.29
C GLU A 59 -4.98 7.14 9.08
N LEU A 60 -4.42 7.48 7.92
CA LEU A 60 -4.09 8.87 7.55
C LEU A 60 -4.70 9.21 6.19
N ASP A 61 -5.95 9.68 6.20
CA ASP A 61 -6.70 10.17 5.03
C ASP A 61 -6.90 9.11 3.92
N ARG A 62 -5.96 8.97 2.98
CA ARG A 62 -5.95 7.94 1.92
C ARG A 62 -4.76 6.97 2.05
N ILE A 63 -4.20 6.88 3.26
CA ILE A 63 -3.12 5.98 3.64
C ILE A 63 -3.61 5.06 4.76
N LEU A 64 -3.38 3.76 4.61
CA LEU A 64 -3.69 2.72 5.60
C LEU A 64 -2.44 1.91 5.91
N VAL A 65 -2.30 1.47 7.16
CA VAL A 65 -1.19 0.61 7.58
C VAL A 65 -1.77 -0.67 8.18
N LEU A 66 -1.36 -1.83 7.67
CA LEU A 66 -1.47 -3.10 8.38
C LEU A 66 -0.10 -3.49 8.94
N ARG A 67 -0.03 -3.74 10.24
CA ARG A 67 1.12 -4.39 10.86
C ARG A 67 0.92 -5.90 10.79
N VAL A 68 1.74 -6.57 9.99
CA VAL A 68 1.84 -8.03 9.96
C VAL A 68 2.95 -8.44 10.93
N LYS A 69 2.55 -9.01 12.07
CA LYS A 69 3.46 -9.65 13.01
C LYS A 69 3.99 -10.95 12.41
N LEU A 70 5.30 -11.09 12.47
CA LEU A 70 6.03 -12.26 12.01
C LEU A 70 6.50 -13.10 13.21
N LEU A 71 7.30 -14.15 12.95
CA LEU A 71 8.01 -14.89 13.99
C LEU A 71 9.05 -13.98 14.66
N ASP A 72 9.49 -14.37 15.85
CA ASP A 72 10.56 -13.72 16.62
C ASP A 72 10.36 -12.20 16.79
N ASP A 73 9.11 -11.79 17.03
CA ASP A 73 8.66 -10.40 17.21
C ASP A 73 9.07 -9.42 16.08
N THR A 74 9.37 -9.93 14.89
CA THR A 74 9.63 -9.11 13.69
C THR A 74 8.32 -8.60 13.09
N TYR A 75 8.34 -7.46 12.37
CA TYR A 75 7.17 -6.88 11.72
C TYR A 75 7.41 -6.56 10.22
N VAL A 76 6.35 -6.74 9.44
CA VAL A 76 6.19 -6.14 8.09
C VAL A 76 5.00 -5.18 8.14
N TYR A 77 5.19 -3.97 7.64
CA TYR A 77 4.14 -2.96 7.55
C TYR A 77 3.68 -2.82 6.10
N ILE A 78 2.43 -3.18 5.84
CA ILE A 78 1.83 -3.04 4.51
C ILE A 78 1.10 -1.70 4.48
N ILE A 79 1.68 -0.74 3.75
CA ILE A 79 1.21 0.64 3.65
C ILE A 79 0.40 0.79 2.35
N GLY A 80 -0.93 0.77 2.48
CA GLY A 80 -1.84 1.00 1.37
C GLY A 80 -1.93 2.51 1.10
N VAL A 81 -1.86 2.92 -0.16
CA VAL A 81 -2.00 4.34 -0.55
C VAL A 81 -2.86 4.55 -1.80
N TYR A 82 -3.71 5.58 -1.77
CA TYR A 82 -4.42 6.11 -2.93
C TYR A 82 -4.19 7.62 -3.06
N LEU A 83 -3.15 8.02 -3.81
CA LEU A 83 -2.78 9.44 -3.94
C LEU A 83 -3.72 10.22 -4.87
N PRO A 84 -3.82 11.55 -4.72
CA PRO A 84 -4.68 12.43 -5.52
C PRO A 84 -4.53 12.25 -7.04
N THR A 85 -5.63 12.24 -7.79
CA THR A 85 -5.57 12.19 -9.27
C THR A 85 -5.16 13.55 -9.86
N THR A 86 -4.92 13.65 -11.17
CA THR A 86 -4.48 14.90 -11.82
C THR A 86 -5.54 16.00 -11.89
N SER A 87 -6.80 15.73 -11.50
CA SER A 87 -7.82 16.77 -11.29
C SER A 87 -7.73 17.45 -9.91
N GLU A 88 -7.01 16.86 -8.95
CA GLU A 88 -6.79 17.45 -7.63
C GLU A 88 -5.54 18.37 -7.62
N PRO A 89 -5.50 19.44 -6.79
CA PRO A 89 -4.38 20.36 -6.73
C PRO A 89 -3.03 19.70 -6.46
N ALA A 90 -1.96 20.32 -6.98
CA ALA A 90 -0.59 19.83 -6.78
C ALA A 90 -0.19 19.80 -5.28
N ASP A 91 -0.70 20.75 -4.49
CA ASP A 91 -0.38 20.84 -3.06
C ASP A 91 -1.08 19.76 -2.23
N THR A 92 -2.33 19.38 -2.59
CA THR A 92 -3.02 18.21 -2.03
C THR A 92 -2.23 16.93 -2.28
N PHE A 93 -1.66 16.79 -3.48
CA PHE A 93 -0.77 15.68 -3.82
C PHE A 93 0.53 15.72 -3.00
N ASN A 94 1.21 16.87 -2.93
CA ASN A 94 2.46 17.02 -2.17
C ASN A 94 2.26 16.77 -0.67
N TYR A 95 1.12 17.19 -0.11
CA TYR A 95 0.74 16.96 1.30
C TYR A 95 0.51 15.48 1.60
N ARG A 96 -0.39 14.81 0.85
CA ARG A 96 -0.65 13.36 1.01
C ARG A 96 0.61 12.53 0.76
N LEU A 97 1.47 12.93 -0.17
CA LEU A 97 2.76 12.29 -0.42
C LEU A 97 3.76 12.51 0.74
N LYS A 98 3.72 13.65 1.44
CA LYS A 98 4.55 13.89 2.63
C LYS A 98 4.10 13.06 3.83
N LEU A 99 2.79 12.93 4.05
CA LEU A 99 2.25 12.00 5.06
C LEU A 99 2.75 10.56 4.82
N LEU A 100 2.79 10.11 3.57
CA LEU A 100 3.33 8.79 3.20
C LEU A 100 4.83 8.67 3.55
N GLU A 101 5.64 9.70 3.28
CA GLU A 101 7.07 9.72 3.63
C GLU A 101 7.29 9.65 5.14
N ASP A 102 6.57 10.47 5.91
CA ASP A 102 6.74 10.57 7.37
C ASP A 102 6.27 9.30 8.10
N GLU A 103 5.13 8.73 7.70
CA GLU A 103 4.66 7.45 8.24
C GLU A 103 5.63 6.30 7.88
N SER A 104 6.10 6.25 6.63
CA SER A 104 7.07 5.24 6.19
C SER A 104 8.40 5.32 6.96
N LEU A 105 8.89 6.53 7.25
CA LEU A 105 10.08 6.76 8.08
C LEU A 105 9.87 6.34 9.53
N GLY A 106 8.66 6.52 10.09
CA GLY A 106 8.31 6.01 11.42
C GLY A 106 8.33 4.48 11.49
N LEU A 107 7.80 3.82 10.45
CA LEU A 107 7.63 2.37 10.42
C LEU A 107 8.90 1.60 10.05
N CYS A 108 9.74 2.12 9.14
CA CYS A 108 10.95 1.41 8.67
C CYS A 108 12.03 1.23 9.75
N ASN A 109 11.94 1.95 10.87
CA ASN A 109 12.80 1.76 12.05
C ASN A 109 12.38 0.55 12.91
N ASN A 110 11.16 0.02 12.71
CA ASN A 110 10.54 -1.02 13.54
C ASN A 110 10.27 -2.33 12.76
N GLY A 111 10.57 -2.37 11.45
CA GLY A 111 10.30 -3.50 10.58
C GLY A 111 10.50 -3.16 9.10
N SER A 112 10.19 -4.11 8.21
CA SER A 112 10.23 -3.88 6.75
C SER A 112 8.93 -3.24 6.27
N ILE A 113 8.97 -2.35 5.27
CA ILE A 113 7.76 -1.69 4.73
C ILE A 113 7.44 -2.14 3.30
N ILE A 114 6.15 -2.32 2.99
CA ILE A 114 5.66 -2.63 1.64
C ILE A 114 4.57 -1.60 1.28
N ILE A 115 4.88 -0.65 0.40
CA ILE A 115 3.95 0.36 -0.08
C ILE A 115 3.18 -0.19 -1.29
N LEU A 116 1.85 -0.12 -1.25
CA LEU A 116 0.95 -0.69 -2.26
C LEU A 116 -0.12 0.33 -2.68
N GLY A 117 -0.36 0.50 -3.98
CA GLY A 117 -1.58 1.15 -4.48
C GLY A 117 -1.38 2.10 -5.66
N ASP A 118 -2.26 3.09 -5.81
CA ASP A 118 -2.17 4.05 -6.92
C ASP A 118 -1.54 5.36 -6.45
N LEU A 119 -0.29 5.58 -6.87
CA LEU A 119 0.44 6.82 -6.62
C LEU A 119 0.07 7.97 -7.56
N ASN A 120 -0.82 7.78 -8.55
CA ASN A 120 -1.26 8.80 -9.51
C ASN A 120 -0.11 9.64 -10.11
N ALA A 121 1.02 8.97 -10.37
CA ALA A 121 2.31 9.55 -10.72
C ALA A 121 2.99 8.76 -11.84
N HIS A 122 3.61 9.45 -12.80
CA HIS A 122 4.32 8.79 -13.89
C HIS A 122 5.80 8.71 -13.52
N ILE A 123 6.23 7.60 -12.92
CA ILE A 123 7.61 7.41 -12.41
C ILE A 123 8.64 7.00 -13.47
N GLY A 124 8.30 7.12 -14.76
CA GLY A 124 9.20 6.82 -15.87
C GLY A 124 9.52 5.32 -16.02
N GLN A 125 10.56 5.03 -16.82
CA GLN A 125 11.02 3.68 -17.15
C GLN A 125 11.43 2.81 -15.94
N LEU A 126 11.56 3.38 -14.74
CA LEU A 126 11.75 2.59 -13.50
C LEU A 126 10.54 1.70 -13.17
N ALA A 127 9.32 2.07 -13.60
CA ALA A 127 8.15 1.18 -13.58
C ALA A 127 8.15 0.13 -14.72
N GLY A 128 9.26 -0.04 -15.44
CA GLY A 128 9.47 -1.05 -16.48
C GLY A 128 8.88 -0.71 -17.85
N GLU A 129 8.96 -1.65 -18.78
CA GLU A 129 8.68 -1.50 -20.23
C GLU A 129 7.30 -0.93 -20.60
N ARG A 130 6.30 -0.99 -19.70
CA ARG A 130 4.93 -0.50 -19.95
C ARG A 130 4.60 0.83 -19.26
N SER A 131 5.58 1.44 -18.61
CA SER A 131 5.46 2.76 -18.01
C SER A 131 5.46 3.87 -19.06
N PHE A 132 5.04 5.08 -18.65
CA PHE A 132 5.23 6.28 -19.45
C PHE A 132 6.72 6.58 -19.63
N THR A 133 7.17 6.84 -20.86
CA THR A 133 8.58 7.12 -21.18
C THR A 133 9.11 8.42 -20.58
N LYS A 134 8.24 9.30 -20.07
CA LYS A 134 8.61 10.59 -19.46
C LYS A 134 8.10 10.67 -18.02
N ILE A 135 8.99 11.04 -17.10
CA ILE A 135 8.66 11.27 -15.68
C ILE A 135 7.91 12.60 -15.53
N ASN A 136 6.70 12.58 -14.95
CA ASN A 136 5.94 13.81 -14.68
C ASN A 136 6.40 14.48 -13.37
N SER A 137 5.86 15.66 -13.03
CA SER A 137 6.24 16.38 -11.79
C SER A 137 6.03 15.52 -10.53
N ARG A 138 4.88 14.87 -10.45
CA ARG A 138 4.52 13.92 -9.36
C ARG A 138 5.46 12.72 -9.30
N GLY A 139 5.84 12.17 -10.44
CA GLY A 139 6.82 11.09 -10.53
C GLY A 139 8.19 11.46 -9.98
N ARG A 140 8.65 12.71 -10.20
CA ARG A 140 9.88 13.22 -9.56
C ARG A 140 9.72 13.38 -8.04
N CYS A 141 8.52 13.71 -7.54
CA CYS A 141 8.27 13.74 -6.11
C CYS A 141 8.32 12.34 -5.49
N VAL A 142 7.75 11.33 -6.17
CA VAL A 142 7.79 9.91 -5.75
C VAL A 142 9.23 9.35 -5.80
N HIS A 143 10.02 9.68 -6.84
CA HIS A 143 11.43 9.26 -6.92
C HIS A 143 12.21 9.64 -5.66
N ARG A 144 12.05 10.86 -5.13
CA ARG A 144 12.73 11.26 -3.88
C ARG A 144 12.38 10.37 -2.69
N ILE A 145 11.16 9.85 -2.60
CA ILE A 145 10.73 8.95 -1.51
C ILE A 145 11.28 7.53 -1.72
N VAL A 146 11.35 7.07 -2.97
CA VAL A 146 12.07 5.85 -3.35
C VAL A 146 13.54 5.94 -2.94
N ASP A 147 14.20 7.06 -3.23
CA ASP A 147 15.60 7.31 -2.86
C ASP A 147 15.77 7.44 -1.34
N ASN A 148 14.95 8.26 -0.66
CA ASN A 148 15.03 8.55 0.77
C ASN A 148 14.80 7.33 1.67
N LEU A 149 13.86 6.44 1.30
CA LEU A 149 13.54 5.22 2.04
C LEU A 149 14.30 3.98 1.54
N ASN A 150 15.14 4.14 0.50
CA ASN A 150 15.83 3.05 -0.20
C ASN A 150 14.86 1.93 -0.66
N LEU A 151 13.78 2.32 -1.36
CA LEU A 151 12.73 1.40 -1.81
C LEU A 151 13.15 0.64 -3.07
N PHE A 152 12.86 -0.66 -3.09
CA PHE A 152 12.86 -1.43 -4.32
C PHE A 152 11.54 -1.24 -5.06
N LEU A 153 11.60 -0.47 -6.16
CA LEU A 153 10.52 -0.39 -7.15
C LEU A 153 10.37 -1.74 -7.88
N LEU A 154 9.25 -2.41 -7.67
CA LEU A 154 8.92 -3.63 -8.39
C LEU A 154 7.80 -3.38 -9.38
N THR A 155 7.94 -3.97 -10.56
CA THR A 155 6.97 -3.77 -11.65
C THR A 155 5.97 -4.91 -11.64
N ARG A 156 4.72 -4.65 -12.07
CA ARG A 156 3.71 -5.70 -12.28
C ARG A 156 4.21 -6.88 -13.14
N ARG A 157 5.22 -6.69 -14.00
CA ARG A 157 5.83 -7.78 -14.79
C ARG A 157 6.81 -8.64 -13.98
N ALA A 158 7.51 -8.08 -13.00
CA ALA A 158 8.31 -8.83 -12.05
C ALA A 158 7.42 -9.72 -11.17
N CYS A 159 6.39 -9.12 -10.56
CA CYS A 159 5.40 -9.79 -9.71
C CYS A 159 4.60 -10.90 -10.43
N VAL A 160 4.48 -10.85 -11.76
CA VAL A 160 3.78 -11.87 -12.56
C VAL A 160 4.71 -12.94 -13.14
N LYS A 161 5.98 -12.64 -13.42
CA LYS A 161 6.91 -13.62 -14.02
C LYS A 161 7.52 -14.57 -12.99
N ASP A 162 8.00 -14.00 -11.88
CA ASP A 162 8.66 -14.72 -10.79
C ASP A 162 8.68 -13.76 -9.59
N PRO A 163 7.54 -13.60 -8.87
CA PRO A 163 7.47 -12.73 -7.71
C PRO A 163 8.51 -13.14 -6.67
N LEU A 164 8.84 -14.43 -6.58
CA LEU A 164 9.70 -14.97 -5.54
C LEU A 164 11.19 -14.71 -5.75
N LYS A 165 11.71 -14.76 -6.99
CA LYS A 165 13.12 -14.43 -7.26
C LYS A 165 13.53 -13.03 -6.82
N HIS A 166 12.61 -12.08 -6.82
CA HIS A 166 12.89 -10.69 -6.49
C HIS A 166 12.85 -10.40 -4.98
N PHE A 167 12.37 -11.33 -4.15
CA PHE A 167 12.23 -11.23 -2.69
C PHE A 167 13.12 -12.24 -1.93
N MET A 168 14.13 -12.85 -2.58
CA MET A 168 14.89 -13.99 -2.01
C MET A 168 15.77 -13.70 -0.77
N GLY A 169 15.67 -12.52 -0.15
CA GLY A 169 16.33 -12.15 1.11
C GLY A 169 15.38 -11.99 2.33
N ALA A 170 14.09 -12.34 2.20
CA ALA A 170 13.09 -12.16 3.25
C ALA A 170 12.05 -13.31 3.25
N ARG A 171 12.52 -14.57 3.30
CA ARG A 171 11.80 -15.71 2.72
C ARG A 171 11.05 -16.60 3.73
N ASP A 172 11.37 -16.56 5.02
CA ASP A 172 10.81 -17.49 6.03
C ASP A 172 9.32 -17.34 6.34
N LEU A 173 8.66 -16.25 5.94
CA LEU A 173 7.60 -15.70 6.81
C LEU A 173 6.28 -15.25 6.19
N LEU A 174 6.08 -15.45 4.88
CA LEU A 174 4.87 -14.99 4.18
C LEU A 174 3.98 -16.13 3.65
N GLY A 175 4.28 -17.38 4.04
CA GLY A 175 3.62 -18.60 3.54
C GLY A 175 2.16 -18.84 3.95
N GLN A 176 1.48 -17.84 4.54
CA GLN A 176 0.04 -17.88 4.84
C GLN A 176 -0.71 -16.61 4.38
N LEU A 177 -0.03 -15.61 3.79
CA LEU A 177 -0.70 -14.43 3.25
C LEU A 177 -1.29 -14.70 1.86
N GLU A 178 -2.58 -15.08 1.80
CA GLU A 178 -3.41 -14.89 0.59
C GLU A 178 -3.73 -13.40 0.34
N ILE A 179 -2.70 -12.55 0.33
CA ILE A 179 -2.75 -11.31 -0.42
C ILE A 179 -2.46 -11.67 -1.88
N THR A 180 -3.36 -11.27 -2.78
CA THR A 180 -3.05 -11.24 -4.22
C THR A 180 -1.99 -10.14 -4.41
N TYR A 181 -0.67 -10.42 -4.50
CA TYR A 181 -0.03 -11.55 -5.19
C TYR A 181 1.13 -12.28 -4.41
N LEU A 182 0.91 -13.54 -4.00
CA LEU A 182 1.83 -14.73 -4.01
C LEU A 182 3.19 -14.74 -3.23
N PHE A 183 3.38 -15.70 -2.28
CA PHE A 183 4.64 -15.95 -1.52
C PHE A 183 4.95 -17.43 -1.14
N GLN A 184 6.23 -17.77 -0.83
CA GLN A 184 6.88 -19.01 -0.28
C GLN A 184 8.41 -19.03 -0.66
N GLU A 185 9.46 -19.48 0.06
CA GLU A 185 9.77 -20.01 1.41
C GLU A 185 11.28 -19.75 1.73
N ASN A 186 11.69 -19.92 3.01
CA ASN A 186 13.05 -20.23 3.50
C ASN A 186 14.19 -19.17 3.44
N LEU A 187 14.54 -18.68 4.65
CA LEU A 187 15.70 -17.97 5.20
C LEU A 187 15.70 -16.43 5.39
N VAL A 188 16.54 -16.04 6.36
CA VAL A 188 16.46 -14.94 7.36
C VAL A 188 17.12 -13.60 6.91
N PRO A 189 17.19 -12.52 7.74
CA PRO A 189 16.47 -11.29 7.47
C PRO A 189 17.31 -10.15 6.87
N LEU A 190 16.71 -9.41 5.94
CA LEU A 190 17.12 -8.07 5.54
C LEU A 190 15.90 -7.13 5.56
N SER A 191 16.09 -5.88 5.99
CA SER A 191 15.04 -4.86 5.99
C SER A 191 14.66 -4.49 4.56
N LEU A 192 13.59 -5.11 4.05
CA LEU A 192 13.21 -5.08 2.65
C LEU A 192 12.08 -4.06 2.43
N ASN A 193 12.46 -2.83 2.07
CA ASN A 193 11.52 -1.77 1.76
C ASN A 193 11.09 -1.84 0.29
N VAL A 194 9.78 -1.98 0.02
CA VAL A 194 9.23 -2.29 -1.31
C VAL A 194 8.16 -1.29 -1.72
N LEU A 195 8.05 -1.00 -3.02
CA LEU A 195 6.92 -0.30 -3.63
C LEU A 195 6.45 -1.06 -4.89
N LEU A 196 5.16 -1.43 -4.95
CA LEU A 196 4.52 -2.15 -6.06
C LEU A 196 3.60 -1.23 -6.91
#